data_AF-A0A0M8T588-F1
#
_entry.id   AF-A0A0M8T588-F1
#
_cell.length_a   1.000
_cell.length_b   1.000
_cell.length_c   1.000
_cell.angle_alpha   90.00
_cell.angle_beta   90.00
_cell.angle_gamma   90.00
#
_symmetry.space_group_name_H-M   'P 1'
#
loop_
_entity.id
_entity.type
_entity.pdbx_description
1 polymer ?
#
loop_
_entity_poly.entity_id
_entity_poly.type
_entity_poly.pdbx_seq_one_letter_code
_entity_poly.pdbx_strand_id
1 'polypeptide(L)'
;MSKGAQPPGAATERTDPDVGLSVPARRRAGTRGLGPVVAVVALGGAIGACARYGASLMWTTRPGSFPWTTLLVNGVGCAVIGVFMVVITDVWAAHRLVRPFFGTGVLGGFTTFSTYAVDIQKFVAAGQPRTGLAYLALTLLVALTTVWSAVWLTRRALMWRQR
;
A
#
# COMPACT_ATOMS: atom_id res chain seq x y z
N MET A 1 25.72 -9.88 -74.39
CA MET A 1 26.12 -10.14 -72.98
C MET A 1 25.56 -8.98 -72.15
N SER A 2 24.31 -9.04 -71.69
CA SER A 2 23.76 -9.68 -70.47
C SER A 2 23.99 -8.87 -69.18
N LYS A 3 22.86 -8.60 -68.48
CA LYS A 3 22.63 -7.96 -67.16
C LYS A 3 22.61 -6.42 -67.16
N GLY A 4 21.57 -5.69 -66.73
CA GLY A 4 20.40 -6.00 -65.91
C GLY A 4 20.57 -5.41 -64.50
N ALA A 5 19.92 -4.27 -64.20
CA ALA A 5 19.69 -3.81 -62.83
C ALA A 5 18.52 -2.80 -62.75
N GLN A 6 17.52 -3.19 -61.97
CA GLN A 6 16.25 -2.57 -61.62
C GLN A 6 16.45 -1.41 -60.61
N PRO A 7 15.69 -0.30 -60.64
CA PRO A 7 15.41 0.52 -59.45
C PRO A 7 14.23 -0.13 -58.66
N PRO A 8 13.85 0.22 -57.42
CA PRO A 8 14.35 1.21 -56.45
C PRO A 8 14.69 0.61 -55.06
N GLY A 9 15.36 1.37 -54.20
CA GLY A 9 15.58 1.02 -52.78
C GLY A 9 14.26 1.01 -52.01
N ALA A 10 13.65 -0.17 -51.93
CA ALA A 10 12.50 -0.45 -51.08
C ALA A 10 12.86 -0.25 -49.60
N ALA A 11 11.90 0.34 -48.88
CA ALA A 11 11.89 0.47 -47.43
C ALA A 11 12.35 -0.83 -46.78
N THR A 12 13.50 -0.77 -46.10
CA THR A 12 13.92 -1.80 -45.15
C THR A 12 13.08 -1.59 -43.90
N GLU A 13 11.83 -2.04 -43.99
CA GLU A 13 11.03 -2.39 -42.83
C GLU A 13 11.89 -3.36 -42.02
N ARG A 14 12.47 -2.85 -40.94
CA ARG A 14 13.31 -3.60 -40.02
C ARG A 14 12.36 -4.49 -39.21
N THR A 15 11.99 -5.62 -39.79
CA THR A 15 11.32 -6.72 -39.10
C THR A 15 12.27 -7.20 -38.01
N ASP A 16 12.01 -6.79 -36.78
CA ASP A 16 12.75 -7.22 -35.59
C ASP A 16 12.37 -8.69 -35.28
N PRO A 17 13.29 -9.67 -35.44
CA PRO A 17 12.98 -11.08 -35.26
C PRO A 17 13.26 -11.56 -33.82
N ASP A 18 13.17 -10.68 -32.82
CA ASP A 18 13.42 -11.06 -31.42
C ASP A 18 12.15 -11.10 -30.56
N VAL A 19 11.13 -11.83 -31.03
CA VAL A 19 10.12 -12.44 -30.14
C VAL A 19 10.67 -13.80 -29.69
N GLY A 20 11.74 -13.75 -28.92
CA GLY A 20 12.31 -14.91 -28.23
C GLY A 20 11.37 -15.42 -27.14
N LEU A 21 10.48 -16.35 -27.51
CA LEU A 21 9.56 -17.09 -26.63
C LEU A 21 10.26 -18.07 -25.67
N SER A 22 11.44 -17.75 -25.15
CA SER A 22 12.27 -18.62 -24.32
C SER A 22 12.49 -18.05 -22.91
N VAL A 23 11.40 -17.77 -22.18
CA VAL A 23 11.45 -17.64 -20.71
C VAL A 23 10.32 -18.37 -19.94
N PRO A 24 9.95 -19.65 -20.22
CA PRO A 24 9.14 -20.41 -19.27
C PRO A 24 9.89 -20.76 -17.98
N ALA A 25 11.21 -20.99 -18.06
CA ALA A 25 12.02 -21.47 -16.94
C ALA A 25 12.21 -20.40 -15.83
N ARG A 26 12.34 -19.11 -16.20
CA ARG A 26 12.48 -18.01 -15.23
C ARG A 26 11.16 -17.69 -14.50
N ARG A 27 10.01 -17.90 -15.15
CA ARG A 27 8.68 -17.79 -14.50
C ARG A 27 8.47 -18.84 -13.41
N ARG A 28 8.91 -20.09 -13.64
CA ARG A 28 8.83 -21.18 -12.64
C ARG A 28 9.85 -21.07 -11.50
N ALA A 29 11.01 -20.48 -11.74
CA ALA A 29 11.98 -20.19 -10.68
C ALA A 29 11.52 -19.03 -9.77
N GLY A 30 10.83 -18.03 -10.33
CA GLY A 30 10.31 -16.88 -9.58
C GLY A 30 9.18 -17.20 -8.60
N THR A 31 8.31 -18.19 -8.91
CA THR A 31 7.18 -18.54 -8.05
C THR A 31 7.57 -19.30 -6.78
N ARG A 32 8.65 -20.09 -6.80
CA ARG A 32 9.10 -20.87 -5.63
C ARG A 32 9.58 -19.99 -4.47
N GLY A 33 10.06 -18.77 -4.75
CA GLY A 33 10.45 -17.79 -3.72
C GLY A 33 9.34 -16.85 -3.24
N LEU A 34 8.16 -16.88 -3.88
CA LEU A 34 7.02 -16.02 -3.53
C LEU A 34 6.11 -16.64 -2.47
N GLY A 35 6.04 -17.97 -2.39
CA GLY A 35 5.20 -18.68 -1.42
C GLY A 35 5.40 -18.20 0.02
N PRO A 36 6.64 -18.15 0.54
CA PRO A 36 6.91 -17.65 1.88
C PRO A 36 6.50 -16.17 2.07
N VAL A 37 6.69 -15.32 1.06
CA VAL A 37 6.32 -13.90 1.12
C VAL A 37 4.81 -13.74 1.19
N VAL A 38 4.06 -14.44 0.34
CA VAL A 38 2.59 -14.40 0.33
C VAL A 38 2.04 -14.95 1.63
N ALA A 39 2.61 -16.03 2.17
CA ALA A 39 2.19 -16.61 3.45
C ALA A 39 2.34 -15.61 4.62
N VAL A 40 3.46 -14.90 4.71
CA VAL A 40 3.64 -13.89 5.77
C VAL A 40 2.74 -12.66 5.56
N VAL A 41 2.51 -12.24 4.31
CA VAL A 41 1.55 -11.16 4.02
C VAL A 41 0.14 -11.57 4.43
N ALA A 42 -0.28 -12.81 4.12
CA ALA A 42 -1.58 -13.33 4.48
C ALA A 42 -1.76 -13.43 6.00
N LEU A 43 -0.75 -13.95 6.71
CA LEU A 43 -0.75 -14.02 8.17
C LEU A 43 -0.84 -12.63 8.80
N GLY A 44 0.00 -11.70 8.34
CA GLY A 44 -0.05 -10.31 8.80
C GLY A 44 -1.40 -9.67 8.51
N GLY A 45 -1.92 -9.86 7.30
CA GLY A 45 -3.22 -9.36 6.86
C GLY A 45 -4.38 -9.86 7.73
N ALA A 46 -4.38 -11.16 8.07
CA ALA A 46 -5.36 -11.72 8.99
C ALA A 46 -5.30 -11.07 10.36
N ILE A 47 -4.10 -10.90 10.93
CA ILE A 47 -3.90 -10.21 12.22
C ILE A 47 -4.42 -8.77 12.16
N GLY A 48 -4.03 -8.02 11.12
CA GLY A 48 -4.46 -6.63 10.93
C GLY A 48 -5.96 -6.50 10.79
N ALA A 49 -6.58 -7.33 9.94
CA ALA A 49 -8.02 -7.33 9.72
C ALA A 49 -8.80 -7.70 10.99
N CYS A 50 -8.34 -8.69 11.74
CA CYS A 50 -8.93 -9.05 13.04
C CYS A 50 -8.80 -7.91 14.06
N ALA A 51 -7.65 -7.23 14.13
CA ALA A 51 -7.46 -6.08 15.01
C ALA A 51 -8.40 -4.92 14.65
N ARG A 52 -8.54 -4.60 13.36
CA ARG A 52 -9.51 -3.60 12.89
C ARG A 52 -10.94 -4.01 13.22
N TYR A 53 -11.30 -5.27 13.00
CA TYR A 53 -12.62 -5.78 13.32
C TYR A 53 -12.89 -5.71 14.83
N GLY A 54 -11.93 -6.11 15.66
CA GLY A 54 -11.99 -5.95 17.11
C GLY A 54 -12.18 -4.49 17.55
N ALA A 55 -11.48 -3.54 16.92
CA ALA A 55 -11.67 -2.11 17.17
C ALA A 55 -13.10 -1.66 16.85
N SER A 56 -13.69 -2.17 15.75
CA SER A 56 -15.08 -1.88 15.39
C SER A 56 -16.11 -2.43 16.38
N LEU A 57 -15.79 -3.54 17.06
CA LEU A 57 -16.63 -4.11 18.11
C LEU A 57 -16.53 -3.30 19.41
N MET A 58 -15.31 -2.95 19.83
CA MET A 58 -15.06 -2.20 21.06
C MET A 58 -15.57 -0.76 20.99
N TRP A 59 -15.33 -0.09 19.87
CA TRP A 59 -15.82 1.25 19.58
C TRP A 59 -16.91 1.18 18.52
N THR A 60 -18.11 0.78 18.95
CA THR A 60 -19.28 0.77 18.07
C THR A 60 -19.68 2.21 17.76
N THR A 61 -19.51 2.61 16.49
CA THR A 61 -20.08 3.85 15.98
C THR A 61 -21.55 3.59 15.61
N ARG A 62 -22.49 4.39 16.16
CA ARG A 62 -23.92 4.24 15.83
C ARG A 62 -24.16 4.56 14.34
N PRO A 63 -25.10 3.88 13.67
CA PRO A 63 -25.50 4.23 12.31
C PRO A 63 -25.89 5.71 12.20
N GLY A 64 -25.34 6.41 11.22
CA GLY A 64 -25.58 7.85 11.02
C GLY A 64 -24.75 8.79 11.90
N SER A 65 -23.93 8.27 12.82
CA SER A 65 -22.96 9.06 13.57
C SER A 65 -21.58 9.07 12.91
N PHE A 66 -20.72 9.99 13.35
CA PHE A 66 -19.39 10.17 12.77
C PHE A 66 -18.51 8.91 12.98
N PRO A 67 -17.89 8.36 11.91
CA PRO A 67 -17.13 7.10 11.92
C PRO A 67 -15.74 7.24 12.57
N TRP A 68 -15.74 7.50 13.87
CA TRP A 68 -14.53 7.67 14.69
C TRP A 68 -13.61 6.46 14.64
N THR A 69 -14.18 5.26 14.65
CA THR A 69 -13.39 4.03 14.67
C THR A 69 -12.55 3.88 13.40
N THR A 70 -13.15 4.10 12.23
CA THR A 70 -12.46 4.05 10.95
C THR A 70 -11.39 5.15 10.85
N LEU A 71 -11.70 6.37 11.33
CA LEU A 71 -10.74 7.47 11.38
C LEU A 71 -9.51 7.10 12.23
N LEU A 72 -9.73 6.59 13.44
CA LEU A 72 -8.67 6.25 14.38
C LEU A 72 -7.82 5.09 13.88
N VAL A 73 -8.44 4.04 13.35
CA VAL A 73 -7.72 2.89 12.77
C VAL A 73 -6.80 3.35 11.63
N ASN A 74 -7.31 4.16 10.70
CA ASN A 74 -6.50 4.69 9.61
C ASN A 74 -5.41 5.64 10.12
N GLY A 75 -5.74 6.57 11.02
CA GLY A 75 -4.80 7.54 11.58
C GLY A 75 -3.66 6.88 12.37
N VAL A 76 -3.97 5.87 13.20
CA VAL A 76 -2.97 5.08 13.94
C VAL A 76 -2.13 4.25 12.97
N GLY A 77 -2.72 3.60 11.97
CA GLY A 77 -1.98 2.85 10.96
C GLY A 77 -1.00 3.75 10.18
N CYS A 78 -1.43 4.96 9.84
CA CYS A 78 -0.61 6.01 9.24
C CYS A 78 0.57 6.46 10.14
N ALA A 79 0.34 6.64 11.44
CA ALA A 79 1.42 6.93 12.38
C ALA A 79 2.43 5.77 12.44
N VAL A 80 1.94 4.53 12.58
CA VAL A 80 2.77 3.34 12.72
C VAL A 80 3.60 3.07 11.46
N ILE A 81 3.05 3.25 10.26
CA ILE A 81 3.84 3.10 9.02
C ILE A 81 4.94 4.17 8.91
N GLY A 82 4.67 5.39 9.38
CA GLY A 82 5.66 6.47 9.44
C GLY A 82 6.87 6.12 10.32
N VAL A 83 6.62 5.61 11.54
CA VAL A 83 7.67 5.10 12.44
C VAL A 83 8.41 3.93 11.80
N PHE A 84 7.66 2.95 11.27
CA PHE A 84 8.21 1.73 10.68
C PHE A 84 9.16 2.04 9.52
N MET A 85 8.80 3.00 8.66
CA MET A 85 9.63 3.42 7.53
C MET A 85 10.99 3.95 7.99
N VAL A 86 11.03 4.76 9.05
CA VAL A 86 12.29 5.29 9.60
C VAL A 86 13.12 4.17 10.21
N VAL A 87 12.52 3.34 11.07
CA VAL A 87 13.23 2.26 11.77
C VAL A 87 13.88 1.28 10.77
N ILE A 88 13.16 0.90 9.72
CA ILE A 88 13.64 -0.09 8.75
C ILE A 88 14.63 0.46 7.72
N THR A 89 14.82 1.77 7.70
CA THR A 89 15.75 2.45 6.80
C THR A 89 17.00 2.89 7.55
N ASP A 90 16.83 3.47 8.74
CA ASP A 90 17.91 4.18 9.45
C ASP A 90 18.51 3.36 10.60
N VAL A 91 17.81 2.33 11.11
CA VAL A 91 18.24 1.59 12.32
C VAL A 91 18.61 0.15 12.02
N TRP A 92 17.81 -0.55 11.20
CA TRP A 92 17.96 -1.99 11.03
C TRP A 92 17.77 -2.43 9.58
N ALA A 93 18.76 -3.15 9.05
CA ALA A 93 18.63 -3.94 7.83
C ALA A 93 17.72 -5.15 8.10
N ALA A 94 16.41 -4.90 8.17
CA ALA A 94 15.44 -5.92 8.52
C ALA A 94 15.44 -7.06 7.48
N HIS A 95 15.17 -8.28 7.97
CA HIS A 95 15.00 -9.44 7.12
C HIS A 95 13.94 -9.16 6.04
N ARG A 96 14.21 -9.60 4.79
CA ARG A 96 13.33 -9.47 3.61
C ARG A 96 11.83 -9.74 3.86
N LEU A 97 11.48 -10.56 4.85
CA LEU A 97 10.08 -10.90 5.16
C LEU A 97 9.37 -9.91 6.11
N VAL A 98 10.10 -9.07 6.84
CA VAL A 98 9.52 -8.11 7.81
C VAL A 98 8.72 -7.02 7.09
N ARG A 99 9.24 -6.49 5.97
CA ARG A 99 8.55 -5.46 5.17
C ARG A 99 7.21 -5.97 4.63
N PRO A 100 7.14 -7.13 3.93
CA PRO A 100 5.87 -7.71 3.51
C PRO A 100 4.93 -8.07 4.68
N PHE A 101 5.43 -8.70 5.74
CA PHE A 101 4.62 -9.11 6.88
C PHE A 101 3.94 -7.92 7.55
N PHE A 102 4.72 -6.91 7.93
CA PHE A 102 4.22 -5.81 8.75
C PHE A 102 3.63 -4.67 7.92
N GLY A 103 4.34 -4.23 6.87
CA GLY A 103 3.92 -3.13 6.02
C GLY A 103 2.69 -3.50 5.18
N THR A 104 2.79 -4.56 4.38
CA THR A 104 1.70 -4.97 3.49
C THR A 104 0.65 -5.82 4.22
N GLY A 105 1.09 -6.76 5.06
CA GLY A 105 0.19 -7.63 5.81
C GLY A 105 -0.52 -6.89 6.94
N VAL A 106 0.14 -6.70 8.08
CA VAL A 106 -0.49 -6.16 9.30
C VAL A 106 -1.09 -4.79 9.07
N LEU A 107 -0.31 -3.81 8.60
CA LEU A 107 -0.79 -2.44 8.42
C LEU A 107 -1.79 -2.32 7.26
N GLY A 108 -1.61 -3.10 6.19
CA GLY A 108 -2.57 -3.16 5.09
C GLY A 108 -3.91 -3.79 5.48
N GLY A 109 -3.92 -4.81 6.34
CA GLY A 109 -5.15 -5.41 6.87
C GLY A 109 -5.81 -4.57 7.98
N PHE A 110 -5.00 -3.88 8.78
CA PHE A 110 -5.45 -3.01 9.86
C PHE A 110 -6.11 -1.74 9.32
N THR A 111 -5.55 -1.10 8.31
CA THR A 111 -6.15 0.10 7.70
C THR A 111 -7.21 -0.27 6.65
N THR A 112 -8.12 0.66 6.34
CA THR A 112 -9.17 0.43 5.33
C THR A 112 -9.59 1.71 4.62
N PHE A 113 -9.39 1.73 3.30
CA PHE A 113 -9.92 2.79 2.44
C PHE A 113 -11.34 2.47 1.95
N SER A 114 -11.67 1.19 1.74
CA SER A 114 -12.99 0.79 1.23
C SER A 114 -14.10 1.07 2.23
N THR A 115 -13.89 0.78 3.52
CA THR A 115 -14.86 1.12 4.58
C THR A 115 -15.06 2.63 4.68
N TYR A 116 -13.97 3.38 4.63
CA TYR A 116 -13.99 4.84 4.62
C TYR A 116 -14.80 5.42 3.44
N ALA A 117 -14.59 4.91 2.22
CA ALA A 117 -15.35 5.34 1.04
C ALA A 117 -16.85 5.00 1.17
N VAL A 118 -17.18 3.83 1.70
CA VAL A 118 -18.57 3.43 1.97
C VAL A 118 -19.21 4.33 3.02
N ASP A 119 -18.48 4.72 4.07
CA ASP A 119 -18.99 5.64 5.10
C ASP A 119 -19.32 7.02 4.49
N ILE A 120 -18.46 7.55 3.62
CA ILE A 120 -18.73 8.81 2.90
C ILE A 120 -19.96 8.67 2.00
N GLN A 121 -20.06 7.57 1.25
CA GLN A 121 -21.22 7.31 0.39
C GLN A 121 -22.53 7.26 1.20
N LYS A 122 -22.51 6.65 2.39
CA LYS A 122 -23.67 6.60 3.30
C LYS A 122 -24.09 7.99 3.76
N PHE A 123 -23.15 8.90 4.07
CA PHE A 123 -23.48 10.28 4.41
C PHE A 123 -24.14 11.02 3.25
N VAL A 124 -23.63 10.84 2.04
CA VAL A 124 -24.24 11.45 0.84
C VAL A 124 -25.64 10.90 0.61
N ALA A 125 -25.83 9.58 0.70
CA ALA A 125 -27.13 8.92 0.55
C ALA A 125 -28.14 9.35 1.62
N ALA A 126 -27.68 9.65 2.83
CA ALA A 126 -28.50 10.14 3.93
C ALA A 126 -28.82 11.66 3.85
N GLY A 127 -28.49 12.34 2.75
CA GLY A 127 -28.72 13.77 2.59
C GLY A 127 -27.78 14.67 3.40
N GLN A 128 -26.66 14.12 3.89
CA GLN A 128 -25.64 14.82 4.69
C GLN A 128 -24.28 14.92 3.98
N PRO A 129 -24.20 15.47 2.75
CA PRO A 129 -22.95 15.49 1.98
C PRO A 129 -21.87 16.35 2.63
N ARG A 130 -22.25 17.40 3.37
CA ARG A 130 -21.31 18.26 4.11
C ARG A 130 -20.52 17.46 5.15
N THR A 131 -21.19 16.59 5.91
CA THR A 131 -20.55 15.71 6.90
C THR A 131 -19.64 14.69 6.22
N GLY A 132 -20.09 14.10 5.10
CA GLY A 132 -19.27 13.19 4.31
C GLY A 132 -17.99 13.85 3.76
N LEU A 133 -18.08 15.07 3.24
CA LEU A 133 -16.94 15.85 2.76
C LEU A 133 -16.00 16.28 3.90
N ALA A 134 -16.55 16.68 5.04
CA ALA A 134 -15.75 17.00 6.22
C ALA A 134 -14.99 15.76 6.72
N TYR A 135 -15.64 14.59 6.76
CA TYR A 135 -15.00 13.34 7.12
C TYR A 135 -13.92 12.92 6.11
N LEU A 136 -14.18 13.14 4.81
CA LEU A 136 -13.22 12.92 3.74
C LEU A 136 -11.95 13.75 4.00
N ALA A 137 -12.10 15.08 4.09
CA ALA A 137 -10.99 16.00 4.28
C ALA A 137 -10.24 15.73 5.60
N LEU A 138 -10.98 15.53 6.71
CA LEU A 138 -10.37 15.30 8.02
C LEU A 138 -9.52 14.03 8.04
N THR A 139 -10.01 12.93 7.47
CA THR A 139 -9.27 11.66 7.47
C THR A 139 -7.98 11.78 6.66
N LEU A 140 -8.00 12.49 5.53
CA LEU A 140 -6.79 12.77 4.74
C LEU A 140 -5.80 13.65 5.49
N LEU A 141 -6.27 14.72 6.13
CA LEU A 141 -5.44 15.60 6.94
C LEU A 141 -4.79 14.85 8.10
N VAL A 142 -5.57 14.05 8.82
CA VAL A 142 -5.06 13.19 9.91
C VAL A 142 -4.01 12.22 9.38
N ALA A 143 -4.29 11.51 8.29
CA ALA A 143 -3.35 10.55 7.70
C ALA A 143 -2.00 11.19 7.32
N LEU A 144 -2.04 12.34 6.63
CA LEU A 144 -0.81 13.03 6.21
C LEU A 144 -0.04 13.59 7.40
N THR A 145 -0.74 14.28 8.31
CA THR A 145 -0.11 14.88 9.49
C THR A 145 0.49 13.85 10.43
N THR A 146 -0.17 12.71 10.66
CA THR A 146 0.36 11.66 11.53
C THR A 146 1.55 10.95 10.91
N VAL A 147 1.55 10.65 9.60
CA VAL A 147 2.72 10.08 8.91
C VAL A 147 3.92 11.03 9.03
N TRP A 148 3.73 12.31 8.69
CA TRP A 148 4.82 13.29 8.70
C TRP A 148 5.38 13.51 10.11
N SER A 149 4.48 13.67 11.09
CA SER A 149 4.87 13.84 12.49
C SER A 149 5.60 12.62 13.01
N ALA A 150 5.11 11.40 12.71
CA ALA A 150 5.75 10.16 13.13
C ALA A 150 7.15 9.99 12.54
N VAL A 151 7.32 10.28 11.24
CA VAL A 151 8.64 10.24 10.59
C VAL A 151 9.60 11.24 11.23
N TRP A 152 9.15 12.49 11.41
CA TRP A 152 9.97 13.56 11.99
C TRP A 152 10.37 13.24 13.44
N LEU A 153 9.41 12.84 14.28
CA LEU A 153 9.64 12.48 15.68
C LEU A 153 10.60 11.29 15.80
N THR A 154 10.42 10.27 14.97
CA THR A 154 11.28 9.07 15.02
C THR A 154 12.71 9.42 14.65
N ARG A 155 12.93 10.20 13.60
CA ARG A 155 14.28 10.68 13.21
C ARG A 155 14.90 11.53 14.31
N ARG A 156 14.14 12.48 14.87
CA ARG A 156 14.58 13.35 15.98
C ARG A 156 15.04 12.52 17.18
N ALA A 157 14.25 11.53 17.57
CA ALA A 157 14.53 10.65 18.70
C ALA A 157 15.79 9.79 18.46
N LEU A 158 15.98 9.27 17.25
CA LEU A 158 17.17 8.48 16.91
C LEU A 158 18.44 9.33 16.95
N MET A 159 18.39 10.57 16.43
CA MET A 159 19.52 11.51 16.51
C MET A 159 19.88 11.87 17.95
N TRP A 160 18.89 12.00 18.84
CA TRP A 160 19.14 12.23 20.27
C TRP A 160 19.77 11.03 20.97
N ARG A 161 19.47 9.80 20.56
CA ARG A 161 20.09 8.58 21.13
C ARG A 161 21.54 8.38 20.71
N GLN A 162 21.99 9.05 19.64
CA GLN A 162 23.36 8.93 19.10
C GLN A 162 24.31 10.03 19.60
N ARG A 163 23.83 10.94 20.45
CA ARG A 163 24.63 11.95 21.15
C ARG A 163 24.84 11.53 22.58
#